data_AF-A0A533SES2-F1
#
_entry.id   AF-A0A533SES2-F1
#
_cell.length_a   1.000
_cell.length_b   1.000
_cell.length_c   1.000
_cell.angle_alpha   90.00
_cell.angle_beta   90.00
_cell.angle_gamma   90.00
#
_symmetry.space_group_name_H-M   'P 1'
#
loop_
_entity.id
_entity.type
_entity.pdbx_description
1 polymer ?
#
loop_
_entity_poly.entity_id
_entity_poly.type
_entity_poly.pdbx_seq_one_letter_code
_entity_poly.pdbx_strand_id
1 'polypeptide(L)'
;ARLFFFHLGELREQTGVLGEEVRKVKHGSASSVTGQRGGMAGKTTHEDELVDRNLKETVDFAVHFFEDNHVRRILIGGTDENAAQFRSHLPKSWQSLVVGAFAMPMTASHTEVLAKTLQLGRDAESQREAQIISEMVASATKQSGAVLGLKDTLDAVNNSRVQRLLLSEGYSQSGYHCPSCGILVHKSAPACPNCGATLAPALDIVDLAVSAVLRTGGDVEVIHKNAELEQNGRIGALLRY
;
A
#
# COMPACT_ATOMS: atom_id res chain seq x y z
N ALA A 1 12.08 20.44 8.60
CA ALA A 1 11.91 18.97 8.61
C ALA A 1 12.93 18.26 7.71
N ARG A 2 12.98 16.92 7.75
CA ARG A 2 13.75 16.07 6.82
C ARG A 2 12.77 15.39 5.85
N LEU A 3 13.08 15.37 4.56
CA LEU A 3 12.30 14.73 3.51
C LEU A 3 13.12 13.59 2.89
N PHE A 4 12.45 12.49 2.60
CA PHE A 4 13.04 11.29 2.02
C PHE A 4 12.15 10.84 0.88
N PHE A 5 12.74 10.59 -0.30
CA PHE A 5 12.05 10.00 -1.42
C PHE A 5 12.52 8.57 -1.63
N PHE A 6 11.57 7.63 -1.54
CA PHE A 6 11.81 6.22 -1.80
C PHE A 6 11.15 5.80 -3.11
N HIS A 7 11.91 5.12 -3.96
CA HIS A 7 11.40 4.54 -5.20
C HIS A 7 11.82 3.08 -5.27
N LEU A 8 10.85 2.18 -5.48
CA LEU A 8 11.08 0.72 -5.55
C LEU A 8 11.84 0.14 -4.32
N GLY A 9 11.58 0.69 -3.13
CA GLY A 9 12.20 0.24 -1.88
C GLY A 9 13.60 0.81 -1.60
N GLU A 10 14.12 1.64 -2.51
CA GLU A 10 15.43 2.30 -2.37
C GLU A 10 15.27 3.79 -2.08
N LEU A 11 16.15 4.35 -1.25
CA LEU A 11 16.24 5.80 -1.04
C LEU A 11 16.88 6.44 -2.28
N ARG A 12 16.17 7.36 -2.92
CA ARG A 12 16.65 8.08 -4.12
C ARG A 12 17.14 9.48 -3.79
N GLU A 13 16.44 10.19 -2.92
CA GLU A 13 16.78 11.56 -2.58
C GLU A 13 16.51 11.85 -1.10
N GLN A 14 17.38 12.68 -0.52
CA GLN A 14 17.25 13.17 0.82
C GLN A 14 17.56 14.67 0.84
N THR A 15 16.61 15.45 1.35
CA THR A 15 16.78 16.89 1.57
C THR A 15 16.20 17.27 2.93
N GLY A 16 16.62 18.40 3.49
CA GLY A 16 16.14 18.81 4.80
C GLY A 16 16.34 20.30 5.07
N VAL A 17 15.40 20.86 5.81
CA VAL A 17 15.45 22.23 6.34
C VAL A 17 15.41 22.12 7.86
N LEU A 18 16.37 22.74 8.54
CA LEU A 18 16.32 22.91 9.99
C LEU A 18 15.66 24.27 10.25
N GLY A 19 14.46 24.27 10.84
CA GLY A 19 13.79 25.50 11.27
C GLY A 19 14.39 26.04 12.57
N GLU A 20 14.03 27.27 12.96
CA GLU A 20 14.48 27.86 14.22
C GLU A 20 13.92 27.10 15.45
N GLU A 21 14.78 26.91 16.46
CA GLU A 21 14.43 26.17 17.68
C GLU A 21 13.47 26.98 18.56
N VAL A 22 12.23 26.50 18.70
CA VAL A 22 11.24 27.13 19.58
C VAL A 22 11.48 26.69 21.03
N ARG A 23 12.07 27.57 21.84
CA ARG A 23 12.26 27.33 23.28
C ARG A 23 10.96 27.56 24.05
N LYS A 24 10.19 26.49 24.33
CA LYS A 24 9.09 26.55 25.30
C LYS A 24 9.64 26.83 26.69
N VAL A 25 9.48 28.06 27.18
CA VAL A 25 9.88 28.42 28.54
C VAL A 25 8.85 27.82 29.51
N LYS A 26 9.22 26.76 30.24
CA LYS A 26 8.37 26.24 31.32
C LYS A 26 8.18 27.34 32.37
N HIS A 27 6.98 27.90 32.49
CA HIS A 27 6.62 28.69 33.66
C HIS A 27 6.50 27.75 34.86
N GLY A 28 7.52 27.79 35.73
CA GLY A 28 7.45 27.21 37.05
C GLY A 28 6.35 27.89 37.86
N SER A 29 5.56 27.06 38.56
CA SER A 29 4.63 27.49 39.60
C SER A 29 5.35 28.39 40.60
N ALA A 30 5.07 29.69 40.58
CA ALA A 30 5.50 30.61 41.61
C ALA A 30 4.34 31.55 41.97
N SER A 31 3.77 31.25 43.14
CA SER A 31 3.24 32.18 44.12
C SER A 31 2.12 33.13 43.67
N SER A 32 0.91 32.81 44.11
CA SER A 32 -0.19 33.74 44.28
C SER A 32 0.22 34.92 45.18
N VAL A 33 0.67 36.01 44.58
CA VAL A 33 0.67 37.34 45.20
C VAL A 33 -0.65 38.01 44.82
N THR A 34 -1.57 38.02 45.77
CA THR A 34 -2.85 38.74 45.69
C THR A 34 -2.57 40.23 45.50
N GLY A 35 -2.85 40.77 44.30
CA GLY A 35 -2.93 42.22 44.12
C GLY A 35 -2.48 42.80 42.77
N GLN A 36 -1.82 42.06 41.88
CA GLN A 36 -1.41 42.61 40.58
C GLN A 36 -2.44 42.37 39.48
N ARG A 37 -3.27 43.39 39.21
CA ARG A 37 -3.95 43.58 37.93
C ARG A 37 -2.96 44.25 36.96
N GLY A 38 -2.51 43.53 35.93
CA GLY A 38 -1.71 44.09 34.85
C GLY A 38 -1.24 42.99 33.90
N GLY A 39 -1.70 43.04 32.65
CA GLY A 39 -1.73 41.89 31.74
C GLY A 39 -0.39 41.32 31.27
N MET A 40 -0.43 40.04 30.92
CA MET A 40 0.53 39.34 30.07
C MET A 40 -0.28 38.43 29.13
N ALA A 41 -0.96 39.03 28.16
CA ALA A 41 -1.68 38.35 27.07
C ALA A 41 -0.94 38.50 25.72
N GLY A 42 0.40 38.57 25.75
CA GLY A 42 1.20 38.90 24.56
C GLY A 42 2.41 38.02 24.29
N LYS A 43 2.58 36.90 25.01
CA LYS A 43 3.75 36.02 24.86
C LYS A 43 3.47 34.69 24.17
N THR A 44 2.23 34.20 24.22
CA THR A 44 1.79 33.01 23.48
C THR A 44 1.73 33.26 21.98
N THR A 45 1.25 34.44 21.57
CA THR A 45 1.07 34.82 20.15
C THR A 45 2.36 34.77 19.35
N HIS A 46 3.49 35.17 19.92
CA HIS A 46 4.76 35.19 19.19
C HIS A 46 5.37 33.79 19.03
N GLU A 47 5.23 32.93 20.03
CA GLU A 47 5.66 31.52 19.93
C GLU A 47 4.79 30.77 18.92
N ASP A 48 3.47 30.99 18.93
CA ASP A 48 2.52 30.39 17.98
C ASP A 48 2.76 30.88 16.55
N GLU A 49 3.03 32.18 16.35
CA GLU A 49 3.38 32.77 15.04
C GLU A 49 4.69 32.20 14.47
N LEU A 50 5.68 31.94 15.32
CA LEU A 50 6.96 31.34 14.91
C LEU A 50 6.77 29.86 14.51
N VAL A 51 5.96 29.12 15.26
CA VAL A 51 5.60 27.73 14.92
C VAL A 51 4.86 27.68 13.58
N ASP A 52 3.86 28.55 13.38
CA ASP A 52 3.07 28.61 12.15
C ASP A 52 3.92 28.95 10.92
N ARG A 53 4.82 29.93 11.06
CA ARG A 53 5.76 30.31 10.00
C ARG A 53 6.71 29.18 9.64
N ASN A 54 7.34 28.56 10.63
CA ASN A 54 8.24 27.43 10.43
C ASN A 54 7.53 26.24 9.77
N LEU A 55 6.26 25.99 10.14
CA LEU A 55 5.43 24.97 9.51
C LEU A 55 5.12 25.30 8.05
N LYS A 56 4.72 26.54 7.77
CA LYS A 56 4.42 26.98 6.41
C LYS A 56 5.63 26.88 5.48
N GLU A 57 6.80 27.35 5.92
CA GLU A 57 8.05 27.20 5.17
C GLU A 57 8.41 25.73 4.93
N THR A 58 8.20 24.88 5.94
CA THR A 58 8.43 23.44 5.80
C THR A 58 7.45 22.80 4.81
N VAL A 59 6.18 23.22 4.81
CA VAL A 59 5.16 22.75 3.87
C VAL A 59 5.49 23.19 2.45
N ASP A 60 5.84 24.45 2.24
CA ASP A 60 6.20 24.96 0.93
C ASP A 60 7.41 24.20 0.39
N PHE A 61 8.45 23.97 1.21
CA PHE A 61 9.60 23.15 0.84
C PHE A 61 9.21 21.70 0.47
N ALA A 62 8.32 21.09 1.25
CA ALA A 62 7.85 19.73 0.98
C ALA A 62 7.03 19.63 -0.30
N VAL A 63 6.17 20.62 -0.59
CA VAL A 63 5.34 20.63 -1.82
C VAL A 63 6.23 20.68 -3.06
N HIS A 64 7.24 21.55 -3.09
CA HIS A 64 8.20 21.59 -4.21
C HIS A 64 8.90 20.23 -4.39
N PHE A 65 9.37 19.63 -3.29
CA PHE A 65 9.99 18.32 -3.32
C PHE A 65 9.05 17.21 -3.85
N PHE A 66 7.77 17.26 -3.49
CA PHE A 66 6.77 16.30 -3.96
C PHE A 66 6.47 16.43 -5.45
N GLU A 67 6.42 17.67 -5.94
CA GLU A 67 6.20 18.00 -7.36
C GLU A 67 7.36 17.49 -8.22
N ASP A 68 8.60 17.82 -7.83
CA ASP A 68 9.83 17.44 -8.54
C ASP A 68 10.00 15.92 -8.65
N ASN A 69 9.66 15.19 -7.58
CA ASN A 69 9.80 13.74 -7.51
C ASN A 69 8.54 12.97 -7.94
N HIS A 70 7.47 13.66 -8.36
CA HIS A 70 6.19 13.08 -8.75
C HIS A 70 5.64 12.07 -7.73
N VAL A 71 5.65 12.46 -6.46
CA VAL A 71 5.27 11.59 -5.34
C VAL A 71 3.79 11.21 -5.41
N ARG A 72 3.50 9.91 -5.23
CA ARG A 72 2.12 9.38 -5.25
C ARG A 72 1.57 9.00 -3.87
N ARG A 73 2.43 8.93 -2.86
CA ARG A 73 2.10 8.53 -1.49
C ARG A 73 3.03 9.24 -0.50
N ILE A 74 2.46 9.82 0.55
CA ILE A 74 3.19 10.56 1.58
C ILE A 74 2.99 9.89 2.93
N LEU A 75 4.07 9.72 3.69
CA LEU A 75 4.05 9.32 5.09
C LEU A 75 4.71 10.41 5.93
N ILE A 76 4.09 10.76 7.06
CA ILE A 76 4.56 11.84 7.93
C ILE A 76 5.15 11.24 9.21
N GLY A 77 6.45 11.43 9.43
CA GLY A 77 7.12 11.04 10.67
C GLY A 77 7.18 12.18 11.67
N GLY A 78 6.66 12.00 12.88
CA GLY A 78 6.67 13.03 13.93
C GLY A 78 5.76 12.69 15.10
N THR A 79 5.57 13.63 16.03
CA THR A 79 4.50 13.52 17.03
C THR A 79 3.13 13.69 16.37
N ASP A 80 2.07 13.13 16.98
CA ASP A 80 0.71 13.23 16.45
C ASP A 80 0.28 14.69 16.23
N GLU A 81 0.65 15.58 17.16
CA GLU A 81 0.39 17.02 17.08
C GLU A 81 1.08 17.66 15.86
N ASN A 82 2.39 17.45 15.70
CA ASN A 82 3.15 18.02 14.60
C ASN A 82 2.72 17.45 13.24
N ALA A 83 2.38 16.16 13.20
CA ALA A 83 1.91 15.52 11.97
C ALA A 83 0.53 16.04 11.56
N ALA A 84 -0.38 16.25 12.52
CA ALA A 84 -1.69 16.82 12.26
C ALA A 84 -1.60 18.28 11.78
N GLN A 85 -0.76 19.09 12.43
CA GLN A 85 -0.50 20.48 12.01
C GLN A 85 0.13 20.51 10.61
N PHE A 86 1.19 19.74 10.35
CA PHE A 86 1.79 19.69 9.02
C PHE A 86 0.77 19.29 7.94
N ARG A 87 -0.09 18.30 8.22
CA ARG A 87 -1.15 17.86 7.31
C ARG A 87 -2.19 18.95 7.05
N SER A 88 -2.61 19.71 8.07
CA SER A 88 -3.62 20.76 7.87
C SER A 88 -3.12 21.92 7.03
N HIS A 89 -1.80 22.19 7.05
CA HIS A 89 -1.17 23.23 6.24
C HIS A 89 -0.88 22.79 4.79
N LEU A 90 -0.83 21.49 4.50
CA LEU A 90 -0.65 21.01 3.12
C LEU A 90 -1.84 21.41 2.21
N PRO A 91 -1.60 21.68 0.92
CA PRO A 91 -2.68 21.82 -0.06
C PRO A 91 -3.56 20.56 -0.13
N LYS A 92 -4.87 20.72 -0.38
CA LYS A 92 -5.84 19.60 -0.40
C LYS A 92 -5.46 18.45 -1.33
N SER A 93 -4.84 18.74 -2.47
CA SER A 93 -4.33 17.73 -3.41
C SER A 93 -3.33 16.79 -2.73
N TRP A 94 -2.34 17.35 -2.02
CA TRP A 94 -1.31 16.61 -1.30
C TRP A 94 -1.83 15.94 -0.03
N GLN A 95 -2.80 16.55 0.66
CA GLN A 95 -3.46 15.91 1.81
C GLN A 95 -4.11 14.57 1.46
N SER A 96 -4.63 14.45 0.22
CA SER A 96 -5.26 13.22 -0.27
C SER A 96 -4.26 12.08 -0.51
N LEU A 97 -2.99 12.42 -0.71
CA LEU A 97 -1.89 11.49 -0.94
C LEU A 97 -1.19 11.08 0.38
N VAL A 98 -1.57 11.66 1.51
CA VAL A 98 -1.08 11.26 2.83
C VAL A 98 -1.70 9.93 3.23
N VAL A 99 -0.88 8.87 3.22
CA VAL A 99 -1.28 7.50 3.54
C VAL A 99 -1.31 7.27 5.06
N GLY A 100 -0.53 8.04 5.82
CA GLY A 100 -0.50 7.94 7.27
C GLY A 100 0.56 8.80 7.94
N ALA A 101 0.56 8.76 9.27
CA ALA A 101 1.56 9.36 10.12
C ALA A 101 2.09 8.33 11.14
N PHE A 102 3.33 8.51 11.59
CA PHE A 102 3.94 7.61 12.57
C PHE A 102 4.89 8.36 13.50
N ALA A 103 4.97 7.88 14.75
CA ALA A 103 5.91 8.40 15.73
C ALA A 103 7.36 8.14 15.28
N MET A 104 8.12 9.21 15.09
CA MET A 104 9.54 9.14 14.75
C MET A 104 10.27 10.38 15.28
N PRO A 105 11.37 10.22 16.03
CA PRO A 105 12.18 11.35 16.44
C PRO A 105 12.97 11.92 15.26
N MET A 106 13.21 13.24 15.27
CA MET A 106 14.03 13.92 14.24
C MET A 106 15.47 13.39 14.18
N THR A 107 15.96 12.82 15.28
CA THR A 107 17.29 12.21 15.43
C THR A 107 17.39 10.81 14.82
N ALA A 108 16.28 10.22 14.35
CA ALA A 108 16.30 8.89 13.76
C ALA A 108 17.26 8.85 12.56
N SER A 109 18.07 7.80 12.49
CA SER A 109 18.94 7.54 11.35
C SER A 109 18.14 7.22 10.09
N HIS A 110 18.77 7.37 8.94
CA HIS A 110 18.14 7.08 7.65
C HIS A 110 17.71 5.62 7.53
N THR A 111 18.50 4.71 8.10
CA THR A 111 18.20 3.27 8.13
C THR A 111 16.96 2.98 8.97
N GLU A 112 16.79 3.66 10.11
CA GLU A 112 15.58 3.55 10.94
C GLU A 112 14.33 4.09 10.24
N VAL A 113 14.45 5.25 9.57
CA VAL A 113 13.35 5.84 8.79
C VAL A 113 12.95 4.92 7.64
N LEU A 114 13.92 4.40 6.88
CA LEU A 114 13.67 3.44 5.80
C LEU A 114 13.02 2.16 6.34
N ALA A 115 13.58 1.56 7.39
CA ALA A 115 13.04 0.34 7.98
C ALA A 115 11.59 0.51 8.44
N LYS A 116 11.27 1.62 9.11
CA LYS A 116 9.91 1.90 9.57
C LYS A 116 8.95 2.17 8.41
N THR A 117 9.39 2.90 7.40
CA THR A 117 8.60 3.20 6.19
C THR A 117 8.29 1.93 5.41
N LEU A 118 9.28 1.06 5.22
CA LEU A 118 9.09 -0.25 4.59
C LEU A 118 8.15 -1.15 5.40
N GLN A 119 8.27 -1.15 6.72
CA GLN A 119 7.37 -1.89 7.60
C GLN A 119 5.91 -1.42 7.42
N LEU A 120 5.66 -0.11 7.52
CA LEU A 120 4.32 0.45 7.35
C LEU A 120 3.76 0.18 5.95
N GLY A 121 4.60 0.27 4.92
CA GLY A 121 4.22 -0.07 3.54
C GLY A 121 3.80 -1.54 3.41
N ARG A 122 4.56 -2.47 4.00
CA ARG A 122 4.23 -3.90 4.02
C ARG A 122 2.96 -4.19 4.80
N ASP A 123 2.78 -3.55 5.96
CA ASP A 123 1.59 -3.73 6.78
C ASP A 123 0.33 -3.26 6.04
N ALA A 124 0.40 -2.10 5.37
CA ALA A 124 -0.68 -1.57 4.56
C ALA A 124 -0.99 -2.43 3.32
N GLU A 125 0.05 -3.01 2.70
CA GLU A 125 -0.13 -3.94 1.58
C GLU A 125 -0.79 -5.23 2.05
N SER A 126 -0.30 -5.82 3.14
CA SER A 126 -0.85 -7.05 3.72
C SER A 126 -2.31 -6.89 4.15
N GLN A 127 -2.69 -5.73 4.70
CA GLN A 127 -4.08 -5.42 5.01
C GLN A 127 -4.96 -5.36 3.76
N ARG A 128 -4.47 -4.75 2.66
CA ARG A 128 -5.19 -4.69 1.39
C ARG A 128 -5.34 -6.08 0.76
N GLU A 129 -4.26 -6.84 0.70
CA GLU A 129 -4.27 -8.23 0.22
C GLU A 129 -5.29 -9.07 1.01
N ALA A 130 -5.27 -8.97 2.34
CA ALA A 130 -6.21 -9.69 3.21
C ALA A 130 -7.68 -9.30 2.95
N GLN A 131 -7.95 -8.02 2.73
CA GLN A 131 -9.30 -7.56 2.40
C GLN A 131 -9.78 -8.14 1.06
N ILE A 132 -8.94 -8.07 0.01
CA ILE A 132 -9.29 -8.60 -1.32
C ILE A 132 -9.54 -10.11 -1.25
N ILE A 133 -8.71 -10.85 -0.50
CA ILE A 133 -8.88 -12.30 -0.31
C ILE A 133 -10.19 -12.60 0.42
N SER A 134 -10.49 -11.89 1.49
CA SER A 134 -11.73 -12.10 2.24
C SER A 134 -12.97 -11.81 1.39
N GLU A 135 -12.93 -10.74 0.58
CA GLU A 135 -13.98 -10.41 -0.38
C GLU A 135 -14.14 -11.50 -1.46
N MET A 136 -13.03 -12.02 -1.98
CA MET A 136 -13.02 -13.14 -2.94
C MET A 136 -13.62 -14.41 -2.34
N VAL A 137 -13.24 -14.78 -1.13
CA VAL A 137 -13.73 -15.99 -0.45
C VAL A 137 -15.22 -15.88 -0.13
N ALA A 138 -15.67 -14.72 0.36
CA ALA A 138 -17.07 -14.45 0.60
C ALA A 138 -17.91 -14.52 -0.69
N SER A 139 -17.38 -13.98 -1.79
CA SER A 139 -18.02 -13.97 -3.11
C SER A 139 -18.11 -15.37 -3.72
N ALA A 140 -17.05 -16.18 -3.57
CA ALA A 140 -17.01 -17.56 -4.04
C ALA A 140 -18.01 -18.44 -3.26
N THR A 141 -18.12 -18.24 -1.94
CA THR A 141 -19.11 -18.94 -1.10
C THR A 141 -20.55 -18.65 -1.54
N LYS A 142 -20.81 -17.42 -2.02
CA LYS A 142 -22.11 -16.99 -2.57
C LYS A 142 -22.32 -17.39 -4.03
N GLN A 143 -21.34 -18.04 -4.66
CA GLN A 143 -21.33 -18.37 -6.09
C GLN A 143 -21.54 -17.15 -6.98
N SER A 144 -21.09 -15.97 -6.54
CA SER A 144 -21.31 -14.71 -7.22
C SER A 144 -19.98 -13.98 -7.41
N GLY A 145 -19.46 -13.93 -8.64
CA GLY A 145 -18.35 -13.04 -9.00
C GLY A 145 -16.95 -13.47 -8.52
N ALA A 146 -16.77 -14.68 -7.99
CA ALA A 146 -15.45 -15.21 -7.65
C ALA A 146 -15.39 -16.74 -7.69
N VAL A 147 -14.18 -17.28 -7.90
CA VAL A 147 -13.87 -18.71 -7.86
C VAL A 147 -12.60 -18.96 -7.04
N LEU A 148 -12.51 -20.15 -6.44
CA LEU A 148 -11.37 -20.58 -5.62
C LEU A 148 -10.85 -21.93 -6.12
N GLY A 149 -9.56 -22.16 -5.92
CA GLY A 149 -8.89 -23.38 -6.30
C GLY A 149 -8.55 -23.47 -7.79
N LEU A 150 -7.58 -24.32 -8.11
CA LEU A 150 -6.98 -24.38 -9.44
C LEU A 150 -7.97 -24.73 -10.54
N LYS A 151 -8.82 -25.75 -10.34
CA LYS A 151 -9.75 -26.22 -11.36
C LYS A 151 -10.69 -25.11 -11.84
N ASP A 152 -11.43 -24.52 -10.89
CA ASP A 152 -12.46 -23.54 -11.21
C ASP A 152 -11.83 -22.21 -11.67
N THR A 153 -10.62 -21.90 -11.19
CA THR A 153 -9.82 -20.78 -11.71
C THR A 153 -9.42 -21.00 -13.17
N LEU A 154 -8.90 -22.17 -13.54
CA LEU A 154 -8.56 -22.47 -14.95
C LEU A 154 -9.80 -22.41 -15.84
N ASP A 155 -10.95 -22.90 -15.37
CA ASP A 155 -12.22 -22.79 -16.09
C ASP A 155 -12.61 -21.31 -16.31
N ALA A 156 -12.45 -20.45 -15.30
CA ALA A 156 -12.69 -19.01 -15.43
C ALA A 156 -11.71 -18.33 -16.40
N VAL A 157 -10.43 -18.72 -16.37
CA VAL A 157 -9.37 -18.22 -17.28
C VAL A 157 -9.68 -18.60 -18.72
N ASN A 158 -10.02 -19.86 -18.98
CA ASN A 158 -10.37 -20.37 -20.31
C ASN A 158 -11.56 -19.60 -20.91
N ASN A 159 -12.51 -19.18 -20.07
CA ASN A 159 -13.68 -18.40 -20.47
C ASN A 159 -13.44 -16.88 -20.50
N SER A 160 -12.21 -16.41 -20.26
CA SER A 160 -11.86 -14.97 -20.23
C SER A 160 -12.70 -14.15 -19.24
N ARG A 161 -13.16 -14.78 -18.15
CA ARG A 161 -14.02 -14.14 -17.14
C ARG A 161 -13.24 -13.48 -16.02
N VAL A 162 -11.94 -13.72 -15.93
CA VAL A 162 -11.10 -13.23 -14.84
C VAL A 162 -10.89 -11.73 -14.96
N GLN A 163 -11.31 -10.99 -13.93
CA GLN A 163 -10.95 -9.60 -13.73
C GLN A 163 -9.59 -9.50 -13.03
N ARG A 164 -9.42 -10.27 -11.95
CA ARG A 164 -8.19 -10.30 -11.15
C ARG A 164 -7.90 -11.72 -10.70
N LEU A 165 -6.72 -12.22 -11.01
CA LEU A 165 -6.20 -13.49 -10.53
C LEU A 165 -5.39 -13.27 -9.26
N LEU A 166 -5.67 -14.04 -8.21
CA LEU A 166 -4.90 -14.05 -6.97
C LEU A 166 -4.18 -15.40 -6.86
N LEU A 167 -2.89 -15.39 -6.59
CA LEU A 167 -2.11 -16.61 -6.34
C LEU A 167 -1.12 -16.42 -5.19
N SER A 168 -0.88 -17.47 -4.42
CA SER A 168 0.21 -17.47 -3.43
C SER A 168 1.57 -17.40 -4.12
N GLU A 169 2.50 -16.66 -3.54
CA GLU A 169 3.88 -16.59 -3.99
C GLU A 169 4.51 -17.99 -4.06
N GLY A 170 5.14 -18.30 -5.19
CA GLY A 170 5.77 -19.60 -5.43
C GLY A 170 4.79 -20.76 -5.64
N TYR A 171 3.47 -20.49 -5.74
CA TYR A 171 2.50 -21.53 -6.08
C TYR A 171 2.64 -21.95 -7.54
N SER A 172 3.03 -23.20 -7.74
CA SER A 172 3.14 -23.84 -9.05
C SER A 172 2.45 -25.20 -9.01
N GLN A 173 1.79 -25.54 -10.12
CA GLN A 173 1.15 -26.84 -10.30
C GLN A 173 1.34 -27.31 -11.74
N SER A 174 1.52 -28.62 -11.89
CA SER A 174 1.50 -29.23 -13.21
C SER A 174 0.06 -29.36 -13.72
N GLY A 175 -0.08 -29.39 -15.04
CA GLY A 175 -1.36 -29.55 -15.71
C GLY A 175 -1.17 -29.89 -17.17
N TYR A 176 -2.19 -29.61 -17.96
CA TYR A 176 -2.20 -29.86 -19.39
C TYR A 176 -2.72 -28.64 -20.12
N HIS A 177 -2.16 -28.37 -21.29
CA HIS A 177 -2.65 -27.31 -22.17
C HIS A 177 -2.91 -27.89 -23.55
N CYS A 178 -3.82 -27.27 -24.30
CA CYS A 178 -4.06 -27.60 -25.69
C CYS A 178 -3.20 -26.72 -26.60
N PRO A 179 -2.24 -27.28 -27.37
CA PRO A 179 -1.43 -26.48 -28.30
C PRO A 179 -2.25 -25.83 -29.43
N SER A 180 -3.42 -26.38 -29.75
CA SER A 180 -4.25 -25.90 -30.86
C SER A 180 -5.17 -24.74 -30.50
N CYS A 181 -5.77 -24.74 -29.30
CA CYS A 181 -6.73 -23.70 -28.90
C CYS A 181 -6.36 -22.95 -27.61
N GLY A 182 -5.28 -23.34 -26.93
CA GLY A 182 -4.79 -22.65 -25.73
C GLY A 182 -5.54 -22.95 -24.43
N ILE A 183 -6.52 -23.85 -24.43
CA ILE A 183 -7.23 -24.25 -23.19
C ILE A 183 -6.27 -24.88 -22.20
N LEU A 184 -6.44 -24.52 -20.93
CA LEU A 184 -5.72 -25.04 -19.78
C LEU A 184 -6.59 -26.03 -18.99
N VAL A 185 -6.03 -27.15 -18.57
CA VAL A 185 -6.74 -28.21 -17.87
C VAL A 185 -5.90 -28.69 -16.69
N HIS A 186 -6.53 -28.81 -15.51
CA HIS A 186 -5.84 -29.26 -14.30
C HIS A 186 -5.43 -30.74 -14.38
N LYS A 187 -6.34 -31.63 -14.80
CA LYS A 187 -6.07 -33.08 -14.89
C LYS A 187 -6.04 -33.55 -16.33
N SER A 188 -5.32 -34.64 -16.58
CA SER A 188 -5.26 -35.27 -17.89
C SER A 188 -6.67 -35.65 -18.36
N ALA A 189 -6.97 -35.36 -19.62
CA ALA A 189 -8.17 -35.78 -20.31
C ALA A 189 -7.78 -36.44 -21.64
N PRO A 190 -8.60 -37.38 -22.18
CA PRO A 190 -8.28 -38.08 -23.42
C PRO A 190 -8.09 -37.13 -24.62
N ALA A 191 -8.81 -36.01 -24.61
CA ALA A 191 -8.80 -34.98 -25.63
C ALA A 191 -9.13 -33.61 -25.03
N CYS A 192 -8.81 -32.54 -25.75
CA CYS A 192 -9.17 -31.18 -25.37
C CYS A 192 -10.70 -31.03 -25.33
N PRO A 193 -11.29 -30.50 -24.23
CA PRO A 193 -12.73 -30.35 -24.09
C PRO A 193 -13.38 -29.37 -25.06
N ASN A 194 -12.59 -28.51 -25.73
CA ASN A 194 -13.09 -27.49 -26.65
C ASN A 194 -12.91 -27.85 -28.12
N CYS A 195 -11.75 -28.36 -28.53
CA CYS A 195 -11.46 -28.66 -29.94
C CYS A 195 -11.15 -30.13 -30.24
N GLY A 196 -11.10 -31.00 -29.22
CA GLY A 196 -10.81 -32.44 -29.40
C GLY A 196 -9.35 -32.79 -29.71
N ALA A 197 -8.43 -31.82 -29.80
CA ALA A 197 -7.02 -32.09 -30.03
C ALA A 197 -6.32 -32.73 -28.82
N THR A 198 -5.18 -33.39 -29.05
CA THR A 198 -4.35 -33.98 -27.99
C THR A 198 -3.81 -32.91 -27.05
N LEU A 199 -3.91 -33.16 -25.74
CA LEU A 199 -3.38 -32.27 -24.71
C LEU A 199 -1.88 -32.52 -24.50
N ALA A 200 -1.11 -31.44 -24.34
CA ALA A 200 0.30 -31.47 -24.00
C ALA A 200 0.49 -31.19 -22.50
N PRO A 201 1.40 -31.89 -21.81
CA PRO A 201 1.69 -31.62 -20.41
C PRO A 201 2.35 -30.23 -20.25
N ALA A 202 2.02 -29.56 -19.15
CA ALA A 202 2.65 -28.33 -18.70
C ALA A 202 3.20 -28.56 -17.29
N LEU A 203 4.49 -28.24 -17.09
CA LEU A 203 5.12 -28.31 -15.77
C LEU A 203 4.55 -27.26 -14.82
N ASP A 204 4.24 -26.08 -15.36
CA ASP A 204 3.57 -25.01 -14.65
C ASP A 204 2.35 -24.52 -15.44
N ILE A 205 1.17 -24.97 -15.04
CA ILE A 205 -0.10 -24.52 -15.61
C ILE A 205 -0.52 -23.16 -15.05
N VAL A 206 0.01 -22.77 -13.88
CA VAL A 206 -0.31 -21.50 -13.23
C VAL A 206 0.34 -20.35 -14.02
N ASP A 207 1.59 -20.51 -14.45
CA ASP A 207 2.28 -19.54 -15.31
C ASP A 207 1.56 -19.33 -16.66
N LEU A 208 1.05 -20.42 -17.25
CA LEU A 208 0.21 -20.34 -18.45
C LEU A 208 -1.11 -19.62 -18.19
N ALA A 209 -1.71 -19.81 -17.01
CA ALA A 209 -2.92 -19.11 -16.60
C ALA A 209 -2.67 -17.61 -16.40
N VAL A 210 -1.59 -17.24 -15.71
CA VAL A 210 -1.12 -15.85 -15.55
C VAL A 210 -0.97 -15.18 -16.92
N SER A 211 -0.27 -15.85 -17.84
CA SER A 211 -0.08 -15.37 -19.20
C SER A 211 -1.41 -15.18 -19.96
N ALA A 212 -2.39 -16.07 -19.76
CA ALA A 212 -3.72 -15.96 -20.37
C ALA A 212 -4.56 -14.80 -19.80
N VAL A 213 -4.52 -14.60 -18.49
CA VAL A 213 -5.21 -13.48 -17.81
C VAL A 213 -4.65 -12.14 -18.29
N LEU A 214 -3.33 -11.99 -18.35
CA LEU A 214 -2.70 -10.76 -18.82
C LEU A 214 -3.06 -10.46 -20.29
N ARG A 215 -3.08 -11.48 -21.17
CA ARG A 215 -3.50 -11.31 -22.58
C ARG A 215 -4.95 -10.87 -22.74
N THR A 216 -5.82 -11.24 -21.81
CA THR A 216 -7.26 -10.87 -21.83
C THR A 216 -7.56 -9.58 -21.07
N GLY A 217 -6.50 -8.89 -20.58
CA GLY A 217 -6.58 -7.62 -19.88
C GLY A 217 -7.06 -7.75 -18.43
N GLY A 218 -6.87 -8.90 -17.80
CA GLY A 218 -7.07 -9.06 -16.36
C GLY A 218 -5.80 -8.69 -15.57
N ASP A 219 -6.00 -8.38 -14.28
CA ASP A 219 -4.91 -8.13 -13.34
C ASP A 219 -4.42 -9.45 -12.72
N VAL A 220 -3.16 -9.47 -12.29
CA VAL A 220 -2.58 -10.59 -11.53
C VAL A 220 -1.94 -10.04 -10.26
N GLU A 221 -2.31 -10.61 -9.11
CA GLU A 221 -1.83 -10.22 -7.80
C GLU A 221 -1.20 -11.43 -7.10
N VAL A 222 0.08 -11.30 -6.76
CA VAL A 222 0.86 -12.35 -6.08
C VAL A 222 0.89 -12.06 -4.60
N ILE A 223 0.34 -12.98 -3.81
CA ILE A 223 0.13 -12.86 -2.38
C ILE A 223 1.27 -13.57 -1.65
N HIS A 224 2.05 -12.83 -0.86
CA HIS A 224 3.25 -13.38 -0.23
C HIS A 224 2.90 -14.41 0.86
N LYS A 225 2.04 -14.03 1.81
CA LYS A 225 1.64 -14.90 2.94
C LYS A 225 0.24 -14.55 3.44
N ASN A 226 -0.74 -15.40 3.11
CA ASN A 226 -2.09 -15.28 3.66
C ASN A 226 -2.70 -16.66 3.95
N ALA A 227 -3.08 -16.91 5.20
CA ALA A 227 -3.60 -18.20 5.64
C ALA A 227 -4.94 -18.58 5.00
N GLU A 228 -5.78 -17.59 4.69
CA GLU A 228 -7.10 -17.82 4.09
C GLU A 228 -6.96 -18.29 2.64
N LEU A 229 -6.06 -17.68 1.86
CA LEU A 229 -5.77 -18.12 0.49
C LEU A 229 -5.15 -19.52 0.47
N GLU A 230 -4.23 -19.80 1.41
CA GLU A 230 -3.60 -21.11 1.57
C GLU A 230 -4.61 -22.23 1.83
N GLN A 231 -5.60 -21.98 2.70
CA GLN A 231 -6.67 -22.93 3.00
C GLN A 231 -7.65 -23.13 1.83
N ASN A 232 -7.79 -22.12 0.97
CA ASN A 232 -8.71 -22.13 -0.18
C ASN A 232 -8.03 -22.53 -1.50
N GLY A 233 -6.90 -23.24 -1.44
CA GLY A 233 -6.26 -23.84 -2.61
C GLY A 233 -5.19 -22.99 -3.28
N ARG A 234 -4.71 -21.93 -2.63
CA ARG A 234 -3.54 -21.11 -3.02
C ARG A 234 -3.69 -20.31 -4.32
N ILE A 235 -4.86 -20.38 -4.94
CA ILE A 235 -5.20 -19.66 -6.17
C ILE A 235 -6.70 -19.40 -6.20
N GLY A 236 -7.09 -18.25 -6.74
CA GLY A 236 -8.48 -17.88 -6.95
C GLY A 236 -8.59 -16.72 -7.93
N ALA A 237 -9.81 -16.38 -8.32
CA ALA A 237 -10.04 -15.25 -9.21
C ALA A 237 -11.33 -14.51 -8.88
N LEU A 238 -11.27 -13.18 -8.98
CA LEU A 238 -12.43 -12.31 -9.07
C LEU A 238 -12.86 -12.23 -10.55
N LEU A 239 -14.16 -12.35 -10.79
CA LEU A 239 -14.73 -12.43 -12.13
C LEU A 239 -15.39 -11.10 -12.54
N ARG A 240 -15.33 -10.79 -13.83
CA ARG A 240 -16.01 -9.62 -14.42
C ARG A 240 -17.53 -9.77 -14.43
N TYR A 241 -18.01 -11.01 -14.58
CA TYR A 241 -19.42 -11.42 -14.66
C TYR A 241 -19.57 -12.92 -14.36
#